data_AF-A0AAD8DI67-F1
#
_entry.id   AF-A0AAD8DI67-F1
#
_cell.length_a   1.000
_cell.length_b   1.000
_cell.length_c   1.000
_cell.angle_alpha   90.00
_cell.angle_beta   90.00
_cell.angle_gamma   90.00
#
_symmetry.space_group_name_H-M   'P 1'
#
loop_
_entity.id
_entity.type
_entity.pdbx_description
1 polymer ?
#
loop_
_entity_poly.entity_id
_entity_poly.type
_entity_poly.pdbx_seq_one_letter_code
_entity_poly.pdbx_strand_id
1 'polypeptide(L)'
;MISNAQQWHMSRAWTDHEMLTVDFRIHSMDTGPGCWRLTLLLGQPPFDLLLQDTVKEYFTQLDDELIEMDPQACWDNLESGLKETAIDYSFRHRHTTKQHFRTLQRRRHVIIQQHGTRDPRLPPLEKKLPTFKNVLQAIVVTNSNPMARGRGTK
;
A
#
# COMPACT_ATOMS: atom_id res chain seq x y z
N MET A 1 7.02 -10.52 -0.42
CA MET A 1 6.45 -11.74 0.17
C MET A 1 5.64 -11.33 1.40
N ILE A 2 4.33 -11.61 1.44
CA ILE A 2 3.46 -11.29 2.59
C ILE A 2 3.66 -12.42 3.61
N SER A 3 3.89 -12.10 4.90
CA SER A 3 3.87 -13.10 5.98
C SER A 3 2.96 -12.65 7.10
N ASN A 4 2.50 -13.62 7.90
CA ASN A 4 1.58 -13.40 9.03
C ASN A 4 0.30 -12.64 8.62
N ALA A 5 -0.61 -13.35 7.96
CA ALA A 5 -2.00 -12.93 7.86
C ALA A 5 -2.74 -13.37 9.13
N GLN A 6 -2.97 -12.45 10.08
CA GLN A 6 -3.88 -12.73 11.18
C GLN A 6 -5.30 -12.43 10.72
N GLN A 7 -6.20 -13.41 10.92
CA GLN A 7 -7.62 -13.25 10.61
C GLN A 7 -8.43 -13.28 11.90
N TRP A 8 -9.33 -12.32 12.05
CA TRP A 8 -10.33 -12.33 13.11
C TRP A 8 -11.70 -12.31 12.49
N HIS A 9 -12.53 -13.26 12.91
CA HIS A 9 -13.92 -13.35 12.51
C HIS A 9 -14.79 -13.08 13.72
N MET A 10 -15.63 -12.05 13.63
CA MET A 10 -16.64 -11.73 14.64
C MET A 10 -18.01 -12.06 14.07
N SER A 11 -18.67 -13.02 14.71
CA SER A 11 -19.99 -13.50 14.31
C SER A 11 -21.07 -12.46 14.61
N ARG A 12 -22.13 -12.49 13.78
CA ARG A 12 -23.39 -11.79 14.03
C ARG A 12 -24.02 -12.09 15.41
N ALA A 13 -23.64 -13.18 16.07
CA ALA A 13 -24.09 -13.43 17.44
C ALA A 13 -23.65 -12.35 18.44
N TRP A 14 -22.56 -11.63 18.13
CA TRP A 14 -21.96 -10.60 18.99
C TRP A 14 -22.16 -9.18 18.46
N THR A 15 -22.46 -9.01 17.17
CA THR A 15 -22.72 -7.72 16.52
C THR A 15 -23.89 -7.83 15.54
N ASP A 16 -24.58 -6.74 15.23
CA ASP A 16 -25.67 -6.73 14.25
C ASP A 16 -25.23 -7.04 12.79
N HIS A 17 -23.93 -7.22 12.55
CA HIS A 17 -23.32 -7.56 11.27
C HIS A 17 -22.21 -8.62 11.46
N GLU A 18 -21.88 -9.41 10.43
CA GLU A 18 -20.65 -10.21 10.42
C GLU A 18 -19.43 -9.33 10.07
N MET A 19 -18.30 -9.56 10.77
CA MET A 19 -17.06 -8.83 10.52
C MET A 19 -15.89 -9.79 10.32
N LEU A 20 -15.17 -9.62 9.22
CA LEU A 20 -13.91 -10.31 8.94
C LEU A 20 -12.80 -9.26 8.85
N THR A 21 -11.85 -9.33 9.78
CA THR A 21 -10.65 -8.50 9.80
C THR A 21 -9.48 -9.35 9.37
N VAL A 22 -8.69 -8.86 8.41
CA VAL A 22 -7.46 -9.52 7.96
C VAL A 22 -6.33 -8.51 8.05
N ASP A 23 -5.33 -8.81 8.87
CA ASP A 23 -4.11 -8.01 9.00
C ASP A 23 -3.02 -8.60 8.12
N PHE A 24 -2.42 -7.78 7.26
CA PHE A 24 -1.31 -8.18 6.42
C PHE A 24 -0.02 -7.55 6.94
N ARG A 25 0.98 -8.40 7.25
CA ARG A 25 2.35 -7.94 7.46
C ARG A 25 3.12 -8.02 6.14
N ILE A 26 3.33 -6.87 5.53
CA ILE A 26 4.23 -6.74 4.39
C ILE A 26 5.65 -6.72 4.98
N HIS A 27 6.49 -7.72 4.67
CA HIS A 27 7.89 -7.69 5.10
C HIS A 27 8.52 -6.38 4.63
N SER A 28 8.94 -5.56 5.60
CA SER A 28 9.70 -4.35 5.33
C SER A 28 11.02 -4.74 4.66
N MET A 29 11.34 -4.12 3.53
CA MET A 29 12.72 -4.08 3.05
C MET A 29 13.54 -3.32 4.08
N ASP A 30 14.67 -3.89 4.50
CA ASP A 30 15.68 -3.19 5.32
C ASP A 30 16.16 -1.98 4.51
N THR A 31 15.56 -0.83 4.81
CA THR A 31 15.86 0.44 4.17
C THR A 31 15.99 1.41 5.34
N GLY A 32 17.17 2.00 5.47
CA GLY A 32 17.53 2.87 6.59
C GLY A 32 16.51 4.00 6.82
N PRO A 33 16.60 4.72 7.94
CA PRO A 33 15.65 5.76 8.31
C PRO A 33 15.45 6.77 7.15
N GLY A 34 14.28 6.71 6.50
CA GLY A 34 13.89 7.59 5.39
C GLY A 34 13.75 6.92 4.01
N CYS A 35 14.47 5.82 3.76
CA CYS A 35 14.54 5.21 2.43
C CYS A 35 13.25 4.45 2.05
N TRP A 36 12.52 3.91 3.04
CA TRP A 36 11.25 3.20 2.80
C TRP A 36 10.13 4.08 2.23
N ARG A 37 10.17 5.42 2.42
CA ARG A 37 9.08 6.30 1.96
C ARG A 37 9.16 6.60 0.48
N LEU A 38 10.37 6.80 -0.05
CA LEU A 38 10.60 7.06 -1.48
C LEU A 38 10.32 5.81 -2.31
N THR A 39 10.77 4.64 -1.88
CA THR A 39 10.57 3.38 -2.61
C THR A 39 9.12 3.00 -2.84
N LEU A 40 8.20 3.45 -1.97
CA LEU A 40 6.76 3.23 -2.14
C LEU A 40 6.12 4.15 -3.18
N LEU A 41 6.76 5.28 -3.48
CA LEU A 41 6.28 6.27 -4.44
C LEU A 41 6.90 6.06 -5.82
N LEU A 42 8.12 5.53 -5.87
CA LEU A 42 8.82 5.20 -7.11
C LEU A 42 8.01 4.18 -7.94
N GLY A 43 7.83 4.49 -9.23
CA GLY A 43 6.99 3.70 -10.13
C GLY A 43 5.52 4.12 -10.14
N GLN A 44 5.15 5.15 -9.39
CA GLN A 44 3.89 5.89 -9.61
C GLN A 44 4.17 6.96 -10.67
N PRO A 45 3.57 6.87 -11.88
CA PRO A 45 3.83 7.83 -12.96
C PRO A 45 3.75 9.31 -12.56
N PRO A 46 2.75 9.76 -11.76
CA PRO A 46 2.69 11.17 -11.35
C PRO A 46 3.81 11.59 -10.37
N PHE A 47 4.34 10.67 -9.56
CA PHE A 47 5.47 10.96 -8.70
C PHE A 47 6.77 11.00 -9.50
N ASP A 48 6.97 10.06 -10.41
CA ASP A 48 8.18 9.98 -11.23
C ASP A 48 8.34 11.24 -12.10
N LEU A 49 7.23 11.77 -12.66
CA LEU A 49 7.23 13.04 -13.40
C LEU A 49 7.61 14.22 -12.50
N LEU A 50 6.98 14.34 -11.34
CA LEU A 50 7.28 15.41 -10.38
C LEU A 50 8.75 15.37 -9.96
N LEU A 51 9.30 14.18 -9.70
CA LEU A 51 10.69 13.99 -9.31
C LEU A 51 11.65 14.44 -10.42
N GLN A 52 11.35 14.10 -11.68
CA GLN A 52 12.13 14.54 -12.84
C GLN A 52 12.10 16.06 -12.99
N ASP A 53 10.93 16.67 -12.85
CA ASP A 53 10.75 18.11 -12.95
C ASP A 53 11.52 18.84 -11.83
N THR A 54 11.45 18.36 -10.58
CA THR A 54 12.21 18.92 -9.45
C THR A 54 13.73 18.87 -9.72
N VAL A 55 14.24 17.73 -10.19
CA VAL A 55 15.68 17.58 -10.48
C VAL A 55 16.09 18.52 -11.61
N LYS A 56 15.29 18.60 -12.68
CA LYS A 56 15.55 19.48 -13.81
C LYS A 56 15.53 20.95 -13.40
N GLU A 57 14.54 21.35 -12.60
CA GLU A 57 14.41 22.71 -12.09
C GLU A 57 15.61 23.07 -11.20
N TYR A 58 16.02 22.17 -10.31
CA TYR A 58 17.22 22.35 -9.49
C TYR A 58 18.45 22.64 -10.37
N PHE A 59 18.74 21.79 -11.37
CA PHE A 59 19.88 22.01 -12.27
C PHE A 59 19.74 23.23 -13.19
N THR A 60 18.52 23.66 -13.51
CA THR A 60 18.28 24.88 -14.32
C THR A 60 18.55 26.14 -13.50
N GLN A 61 18.29 26.12 -12.19
CA GLN A 61 18.57 27.24 -11.29
C GLN A 61 20.06 27.34 -10.89
N LEU A 62 20.85 26.31 -11.23
CA LEU A 62 22.25 26.16 -10.83
C LEU A 62 23.24 26.97 -11.70
N ASP A 63 22.80 27.50 -12.85
CA ASP A 63 23.70 27.93 -13.94
C ASP A 63 24.52 29.22 -13.68
N ASP A 64 24.21 30.05 -12.67
CA ASP A 64 24.91 31.35 -12.50
C ASP A 64 25.58 31.60 -11.12
N GLU A 65 25.23 30.88 -10.04
CA GLU A 65 25.70 31.19 -8.67
C GLU A 65 26.75 30.21 -8.09
N LEU A 66 27.06 29.13 -8.81
CA LEU A 66 27.70 27.94 -8.24
C LEU A 66 29.17 27.70 -8.58
N ILE A 67 29.84 28.64 -9.24
CA ILE A 67 31.29 28.55 -9.46
C ILE A 67 32.07 28.55 -8.11
N GLU A 68 31.45 29.00 -7.01
CA GLU A 68 32.09 29.08 -5.68
C GLU A 68 31.49 28.17 -4.60
N MET A 69 30.44 27.39 -4.88
CA MET A 69 29.80 26.55 -3.87
C MET A 69 30.50 25.20 -3.67
N ASP A 70 30.63 24.78 -2.41
CA ASP A 70 31.17 23.48 -2.03
C ASP A 70 30.30 22.34 -2.59
N PRO A 71 30.86 21.36 -3.33
CA PRO A 71 30.10 20.26 -3.91
C PRO A 71 29.25 19.47 -2.91
N GLN A 72 29.69 19.36 -1.64
CA GLN A 72 28.90 18.70 -0.61
C GLN A 72 27.63 19.50 -0.28
N ALA A 73 27.74 20.83 -0.17
CA ALA A 73 26.59 21.69 0.04
C ALA A 73 25.59 21.61 -1.13
N CYS A 74 26.08 21.49 -2.36
CA CYS A 74 25.22 21.25 -3.53
C CYS A 74 24.46 19.94 -3.39
N TRP A 75 25.17 18.86 -3.06
CA TRP A 75 24.55 17.56 -2.85
C TRP A 75 23.49 17.58 -1.75
N ASP A 76 23.81 18.18 -0.59
CA ASP A 76 22.89 18.26 0.54
C ASP A 76 21.64 19.08 0.21
N ASN A 77 21.78 20.15 -0.58
CA ASN A 77 20.67 20.97 -1.07
C ASN A 77 19.76 20.19 -2.02
N LEU A 78 20.33 19.45 -2.97
CA LEU A 78 19.58 18.57 -3.86
C LEU A 78 18.84 17.50 -3.05
N GLU A 79 19.53 16.84 -2.11
CA GLU A 79 18.95 15.81 -1.27
C GLU A 79 17.77 16.36 -0.45
N SER A 80 17.89 17.59 0.07
CA SER A 80 16.79 18.27 0.77
C SER A 80 15.59 18.52 -0.14
N GLY A 81 15.82 19.05 -1.35
CA GLY A 81 14.75 19.31 -2.32
C GLY A 81 14.01 18.03 -2.74
N LEU A 82 14.75 16.93 -2.93
CA LEU A 82 14.16 15.61 -3.22
C LEU A 82 13.32 15.09 -2.04
N LYS A 83 13.80 15.25 -0.80
CA LYS A 83 13.06 14.85 0.41
C LYS A 83 11.77 15.65 0.57
N GLU A 84 11.82 16.96 0.41
CA GLU A 84 10.65 17.83 0.51
C GLU A 84 9.59 17.48 -0.53
N THR A 85 10.02 17.27 -1.78
CA THR A 85 9.16 16.83 -2.88
C THR A 85 8.45 15.51 -2.54
N ALA A 86 9.19 14.53 -2.01
CA ALA A 86 8.64 13.24 -1.61
C ALA A 86 7.64 13.37 -0.44
N ILE A 87 7.94 14.23 0.54
CA ILE A 87 7.07 14.47 1.70
C ILE A 87 5.76 15.14 1.27
N ASP A 88 5.83 16.21 0.48
CA ASP A 88 4.65 16.93 0.00
C ASP A 88 3.77 16.03 -0.87
N TYR A 89 4.36 15.32 -1.83
CA TYR A 89 3.63 14.38 -2.66
C TYR A 89 2.96 13.28 -1.82
N SER A 90 3.68 12.69 -0.86
CA SER A 90 3.12 11.67 0.04
C SER A 90 1.90 12.18 0.81
N PHE A 91 1.97 13.42 1.30
CA PHE A 91 0.88 14.03 2.05
C PHE A 91 -0.36 14.22 1.17
N ARG A 92 -0.18 14.79 -0.03
CA ARG A 92 -1.27 15.01 -1.01
C ARG A 92 -1.87 13.69 -1.49
N HIS A 93 -1.03 12.70 -1.77
CA HIS A 93 -1.45 11.38 -2.20
C HIS A 93 -2.27 10.68 -1.10
N ARG A 94 -1.78 10.68 0.14
CA ARG A 94 -2.51 10.12 1.29
C ARG A 94 -3.85 10.79 1.51
N HIS A 95 -3.91 12.12 1.38
CA HIS A 95 -5.14 12.87 1.50
C HIS A 95 -6.16 12.45 0.44
N THR A 96 -5.73 12.35 -0.82
CA THR A 96 -6.57 11.91 -1.95
C THR A 96 -7.09 10.48 -1.73
N THR A 97 -6.22 9.56 -1.35
CA THR A 97 -6.60 8.17 -1.05
C THR A 97 -7.59 8.08 0.11
N LYS A 98 -7.41 8.89 1.16
CA LYS A 98 -8.34 8.96 2.29
C LYS A 98 -9.72 9.49 1.87
N GLN A 99 -9.76 10.51 1.00
CA GLN A 99 -11.01 11.02 0.45
C GLN A 99 -11.71 9.98 -0.43
N HIS A 100 -10.96 9.30 -1.30
CA HIS A 100 -11.49 8.24 -2.15
C HIS A 100 -12.08 7.11 -1.31
N PHE A 101 -11.36 6.66 -0.29
CA PHE A 101 -11.84 5.64 0.64
C PHE A 101 -13.13 6.07 1.36
N ARG A 102 -13.21 7.31 1.86
CA ARG A 102 -14.43 7.86 2.46
C ARG A 102 -15.59 7.87 1.47
N THR A 103 -15.35 8.22 0.22
CA THR A 103 -16.36 8.19 -0.84
C THR A 103 -16.85 6.76 -1.10
N LEU A 104 -15.95 5.79 -1.20
CA LEU A 104 -16.31 4.38 -1.36
C LEU A 104 -17.11 3.85 -0.15
N GLN A 105 -16.70 4.21 1.07
CA GLN A 105 -17.44 3.85 2.28
C GLN A 105 -18.85 4.46 2.32
N ARG A 106 -19.00 5.73 1.93
CA ARG A 106 -20.32 6.37 1.79
C ARG A 106 -21.19 5.64 0.76
N ARG A 107 -20.63 5.33 -0.42
CA ARG A 107 -21.34 4.56 -1.46
C ARG A 107 -21.78 3.19 -0.95
N ARG A 108 -20.90 2.47 -0.26
CA ARG A 108 -21.24 1.19 0.40
C ARG A 108 -22.40 1.37 1.38
N HIS A 109 -22.34 2.39 2.23
CA HIS A 109 -23.39 2.64 3.22
C HIS A 109 -24.75 2.93 2.56
N VAL A 110 -24.77 3.75 1.50
CA VAL A 110 -25.99 4.03 0.72
C VAL A 110 -26.57 2.75 0.11
N ILE A 111 -25.73 1.89 -0.49
CA ILE A 111 -26.18 0.61 -1.06
C ILE A 111 -26.79 -0.28 0.04
N ILE A 112 -26.15 -0.36 1.21
CA ILE A 112 -26.66 -1.13 2.35
C ILE A 112 -27.98 -0.55 2.86
N GLN A 113 -28.14 0.77 2.94
CA GLN A 113 -29.41 1.38 3.36
C GLN A 113 -30.53 1.16 2.34
N GLN A 114 -30.22 1.20 1.04
CA GLN A 114 -31.19 1.04 -0.05
C GLN A 114 -31.64 -0.42 -0.24
N HIS A 115 -30.77 -1.40 0.04
CA HIS A 115 -31.03 -2.82 -0.23
C HIS A 115 -31.02 -3.73 1.00
N GLY A 116 -30.53 -3.26 2.15
CA GLY A 116 -30.29 -4.07 3.35
C GLY A 116 -31.55 -4.58 4.07
N THR A 117 -32.73 -4.06 3.73
CA THR A 117 -34.02 -4.57 4.25
C THR A 117 -34.80 -5.40 3.23
N ARG A 118 -34.32 -5.57 1.99
CA ARG A 118 -35.12 -6.18 0.90
C ARG A 118 -34.41 -7.23 0.05
N ASP A 119 -33.21 -7.68 0.39
CA ASP A 119 -32.54 -8.70 -0.43
C ASP A 119 -32.69 -10.14 0.12
N PRO A 120 -33.63 -10.95 -0.39
CA PRO A 120 -33.73 -12.37 -0.10
C PRO A 120 -32.59 -13.21 -0.71
N ARG A 121 -31.60 -12.59 -1.38
CA ARG A 121 -30.33 -13.21 -1.84
C ARG A 121 -29.16 -12.99 -0.89
N LEU A 122 -29.39 -12.36 0.27
CA LEU A 122 -28.50 -12.42 1.42
C LEU A 122 -28.75 -13.63 2.38
N PRO A 123 -28.99 -14.88 1.92
CA PRO A 123 -28.69 -16.08 2.71
C PRO A 123 -27.39 -16.76 2.22
N PRO A 124 -26.63 -17.36 3.12
CA PRO A 124 -25.67 -16.70 3.97
C PRO A 124 -24.28 -16.76 3.32
N LEU A 125 -23.53 -15.65 3.36
CA LEU A 125 -22.08 -15.67 3.06
C LEU A 125 -21.34 -16.74 3.89
N GLU A 126 -21.91 -17.15 5.04
CA GLU A 126 -21.51 -18.30 5.86
C GLU A 126 -21.33 -19.61 5.08
N LYS A 127 -22.10 -19.88 4.00
CA LYS A 127 -21.93 -21.12 3.20
C LYS A 127 -20.71 -21.08 2.27
N LYS A 128 -20.20 -19.89 1.92
CA LYS A 128 -19.04 -19.71 1.04
C LYS A 128 -17.75 -19.39 1.80
N LEU A 129 -17.86 -18.95 3.06
CA LEU A 129 -16.73 -18.73 3.97
C LEU A 129 -15.80 -19.95 4.14
N PRO A 130 -16.29 -21.20 4.24
CA PRO A 130 -15.44 -22.39 4.27
C PRO A 130 -14.64 -22.57 2.97
N THR A 131 -15.25 -22.24 1.83
CA THR A 131 -14.60 -22.32 0.51
C THR A 131 -13.46 -21.32 0.40
N PHE A 132 -13.67 -20.08 0.88
CA PHE A 132 -12.60 -19.07 0.93
C PHE A 132 -11.49 -19.43 1.92
N LYS A 133 -11.83 -19.98 3.09
CA LYS A 133 -10.83 -20.50 4.05
C LYS A 133 -9.98 -21.61 3.41
N ASN A 134 -10.59 -22.55 2.69
CA ASN A 134 -9.86 -23.64 2.03
C ASN A 134 -8.92 -23.14 0.92
N VAL A 135 -9.34 -22.15 0.13
CA VAL A 135 -8.49 -21.54 -0.92
C VAL A 135 -7.32 -20.79 -0.31
N LEU A 136 -7.54 -20.04 0.77
CA LEU A 136 -6.48 -19.30 1.45
C LEU A 136 -5.52 -20.23 2.23
N GLN A 137 -6.04 -21.30 2.84
CA GLN A 137 -5.23 -22.33 3.48
C GLN A 137 -4.35 -23.06 2.46
N ALA A 138 -4.89 -23.37 1.26
CA ALA A 138 -4.12 -23.96 0.17
C ALA A 138 -2.96 -23.04 -0.27
N ILE A 139 -3.22 -21.73 -0.38
CA ILE A 139 -2.21 -20.71 -0.71
C ILE A 139 -1.14 -20.60 0.39
N VAL A 140 -1.53 -20.69 1.66
CA VAL A 140 -0.58 -20.68 2.79
C VAL A 140 0.27 -21.95 2.81
N VAL A 141 -0.32 -23.13 2.59
CA VAL A 141 0.40 -24.42 2.55
C VAL A 141 1.37 -24.48 1.36
N THR A 142 0.99 -23.98 0.18
CA THR A 142 1.91 -23.90 -0.97
C THR A 142 3.08 -22.96 -0.73
N ASN A 143 2.91 -21.94 0.14
CA ASN A 143 3.99 -21.02 0.53
C ASN A 143 4.79 -21.47 1.77
N SER A 144 4.32 -22.51 2.47
CA SER A 144 4.95 -23.04 3.69
C SER A 144 5.75 -24.32 3.46
N ASN A 145 5.89 -24.77 2.20
CA ASN A 145 6.67 -25.96 1.85
C ASN A 145 8.04 -25.58 1.25
N PRO A 146 9.13 -25.53 2.03
CA PRO A 146 10.49 -25.39 1.51
C PRO A 146 11.05 -26.69 0.91
N MET A 147 10.29 -27.79 0.80
CA MET A 147 10.78 -29.10 0.34
C MET A 147 10.38 -29.49 -1.10
N ALA A 148 10.27 -28.54 -2.02
CA ALA A 148 10.16 -28.83 -3.47
C ALA A 148 11.29 -28.20 -4.31
N ARG A 149 12.41 -27.81 -3.70
CA ARG A 149 13.68 -27.57 -4.41
C ARG A 149 14.71 -28.59 -3.99
N GLY A 150 14.61 -29.78 -4.57
CA GLY A 150 15.62 -30.82 -4.43
C GLY A 150 15.52 -31.83 -5.56
N ARG A 151 16.61 -31.93 -6.31
CA ARG A 151 17.01 -32.99 -7.26
C ARG A 151 16.54 -32.83 -8.71
N GLY A 152 17.31 -32.05 -9.45
CA GLY A 152 17.68 -32.38 -10.82
C GLY A 152 19.12 -32.87 -10.82
N THR A 153 19.32 -34.17 -10.64
CA THR A 153 20.55 -34.88 -11.00
C THR A 153 20.55 -35.11 -12.51
N LYS A 154 21.52 -34.53 -13.22
CA LYS A 154 22.55 -35.25 -13.99
C LYS A 154 23.55 -34.22 -14.52
#